data_AF-A0A3L8NYH8-F1
#
_entry.id   AF-A0A3L8NYH8-F1
#
_cell.length_a   1.000
_cell.length_b   1.000
_cell.length_c   1.000
_cell.angle_alpha   90.00
_cell.angle_beta   90.00
_cell.angle_gamma   90.00
#
_symmetry.space_group_name_H-M   'P 1'
#
loop_
_entity.id
_entity.type
_entity.pdbx_description
1 polymer ?
#
loop_
_entity_poly.entity_id
_entity_poly.type
_entity_poly.pdbx_seq_one_letter_code
_entity_poly.pdbx_strand_id
1 'polypeptide(L)'
;MPLFSRRPRNLVPQEIVEQLNSFGNASWEAKLNSETLVDDRFNWPNFFARFLPAYQTDLARSIAELHAAAGADGLARYGGYRLVAEFDAACEDPNYLEMMDAALDLMYEHDLSSIHLTGYERDRWMTTRGDVKTTFDRIVEVELDPRLVSGLEIEPGQRIMLALMGPKPLDNQFWIERREDSMYEGFSMRQWDSDAGVLTRCEEKEIGSSATVEEALASLGRYLRRAPYWAHSALDPFFPEKRETSG
;
A
#
# COMPACT_ATOMS: atom_id res chain seq x y z
N MET A 1 -1.36 58.78 -10.79
CA MET A 1 -2.55 57.96 -10.49
C MET A 1 -2.10 56.52 -10.35
N PRO A 2 -2.22 55.87 -9.19
CA PRO A 2 -1.95 54.45 -9.12
C PRO A 2 -3.16 53.70 -9.71
N LEU A 3 -2.88 52.85 -10.70
CA LEU A 3 -3.79 51.85 -11.21
C LEU A 3 -4.13 50.90 -10.05
N PHE A 4 -5.37 50.95 -9.56
CA PHE A 4 -5.90 49.93 -8.66
C PHE A 4 -6.01 48.61 -9.45
N SER A 5 -4.94 47.84 -9.51
CA SER A 5 -4.99 46.44 -9.91
C SER A 5 -5.85 45.71 -8.87
N ARG A 6 -7.09 45.37 -9.25
CA ARG A 6 -7.94 44.46 -8.49
C ARG A 6 -7.11 43.21 -8.18
N ARG A 7 -6.90 42.92 -6.89
CA ARG A 7 -6.31 41.64 -6.48
C ARG A 7 -7.18 40.52 -7.06
N PRO A 8 -6.58 39.50 -7.71
CA PRO A 8 -7.35 38.36 -8.20
C PRO A 8 -8.09 37.71 -7.02
N ARG A 9 -9.37 37.38 -7.26
CA ARG A 9 -10.28 36.88 -6.21
C ARG A 9 -9.82 35.51 -5.69
N ASN A 10 -9.24 34.69 -6.58
CA ASN A 10 -8.59 33.41 -6.30
C ASN A 10 -7.16 33.46 -6.85
N LEU A 11 -6.20 32.84 -6.16
CA LEU A 11 -4.84 32.67 -6.65
C LEU A 11 -4.71 31.45 -7.55
N VAL A 12 -5.39 30.37 -7.20
CA VAL A 12 -5.39 29.14 -8.00
C VAL A 12 -6.31 29.33 -9.21
N PRO A 13 -5.84 29.05 -10.44
CA PRO A 13 -6.70 29.11 -11.61
C PRO A 13 -7.89 28.17 -11.48
N GLN A 14 -9.08 28.65 -11.86
CA GLN A 14 -10.33 27.88 -11.78
C GLN A 14 -10.25 26.53 -12.50
N GLU A 15 -9.54 26.47 -13.64
CA GLU A 15 -9.32 25.24 -14.40
C GLU A 15 -8.58 24.16 -13.59
N ILE A 16 -7.63 24.56 -12.72
CA ILE A 16 -6.91 23.62 -11.85
C ILE A 16 -7.87 23.06 -10.79
N VAL A 17 -8.65 23.95 -10.17
CA VAL A 17 -9.67 23.59 -9.18
C VAL A 17 -10.68 22.60 -9.74
N GLU A 18 -11.21 22.86 -10.94
CA GLU A 18 -12.19 21.99 -11.61
C GLU A 18 -11.62 20.63 -12.03
N GLN A 19 -10.31 20.54 -12.22
CA GLN A 19 -9.63 19.32 -12.65
C GLN A 19 -9.04 18.49 -11.51
N LEU A 20 -9.13 18.95 -10.25
CA LEU A 20 -8.52 18.27 -9.10
C LEU A 20 -8.89 16.80 -8.99
N ASN A 21 -10.18 16.47 -9.11
CA ASN A 21 -10.65 15.09 -9.03
C ASN A 21 -10.11 14.25 -10.20
N SER A 22 -10.17 14.77 -11.44
CA SER A 22 -9.68 14.04 -12.62
C SER A 22 -8.17 13.83 -12.60
N PHE A 23 -7.42 14.84 -12.15
CA PHE A 23 -5.97 14.74 -11.96
C PHE A 23 -5.63 13.74 -10.84
N GLY A 24 -6.37 13.78 -9.74
CA GLY A 24 -6.24 12.81 -8.65
C GLY A 24 -6.52 11.39 -9.11
N ASN A 25 -7.59 11.16 -9.86
CA ASN A 25 -7.94 9.86 -10.43
C ASN A 25 -6.84 9.33 -11.37
N ALA A 26 -6.35 10.14 -12.31
CA ALA A 26 -5.28 9.73 -13.22
C ALA A 26 -3.96 9.46 -12.47
N SER A 27 -3.62 10.29 -11.48
CA SER A 27 -2.45 10.09 -10.62
C SER A 27 -2.57 8.81 -9.79
N TRP A 28 -3.78 8.50 -9.34
CA TRP A 28 -4.08 7.30 -8.57
C TRP A 28 -3.92 6.04 -9.41
N GLU A 29 -4.48 6.02 -10.63
CA GLU A 29 -4.30 4.90 -11.57
C GLU A 29 -2.81 4.66 -11.88
N ALA A 30 -2.05 5.72 -12.14
CA ALA A 30 -0.61 5.62 -12.35
C ALA A 30 0.11 5.03 -11.12
N LYS A 31 -0.25 5.48 -9.91
CA LYS A 31 0.28 4.96 -8.64
C LYS A 31 -0.02 3.47 -8.46
N LEU A 32 -1.25 3.04 -8.74
CA LEU A 32 -1.67 1.63 -8.65
C LEU A 32 -0.86 0.72 -9.59
N ASN A 33 -0.59 1.20 -10.80
CA ASN A 33 0.16 0.43 -11.80
C ASN A 33 1.68 0.57 -11.66
N SER A 34 2.17 1.36 -10.69
CA SER A 34 3.59 1.74 -10.57
C SER A 34 4.15 2.38 -11.85
N GLU A 35 3.32 3.17 -12.52
CA GLU A 35 3.63 3.86 -13.76
C GLU A 35 3.81 5.36 -13.54
N THR A 36 4.49 6.00 -14.49
CA THR A 36 4.49 7.46 -14.57
C THR A 36 3.12 7.91 -15.10
N LEU A 37 2.57 9.01 -14.57
CA LEU A 37 1.38 9.63 -15.13
C LEU A 37 1.66 10.09 -16.58
N VAL A 38 1.06 9.39 -17.55
CA VAL A 38 1.08 9.74 -18.97
C VAL A 38 -0.34 10.06 -19.42
N ASP A 39 -0.76 11.30 -19.20
CA ASP A 39 -2.05 11.83 -19.67
C ASP A 39 -1.84 13.20 -20.31
N ASP A 40 -2.20 13.32 -21.60
CA ASP A 40 -2.00 14.54 -22.39
C ASP A 40 -2.74 15.75 -21.79
N ARG A 41 -3.81 15.54 -21.02
CA ARG A 41 -4.55 16.59 -20.30
C ARG A 41 -3.70 17.22 -19.20
N PHE A 42 -2.81 16.43 -18.58
CA PHE A 42 -2.06 16.78 -17.38
C PHE A 42 -0.55 16.84 -17.59
N ASN A 43 -0.08 16.85 -18.85
CA ASN A 43 1.34 16.80 -19.17
C ASN A 43 2.16 17.90 -18.47
N TRP A 44 3.40 17.53 -18.10
CA TRP A 44 4.29 18.30 -17.22
C TRP A 44 4.38 19.80 -17.54
N PRO A 45 4.55 20.22 -18.81
CA PRO A 45 4.73 21.64 -19.13
C PRO A 45 3.44 22.45 -19.02
N ASN A 46 2.25 21.85 -19.13
CA ASN A 46 1.01 22.61 -19.26
C ASN A 46 0.19 22.68 -17.99
N PHE A 47 0.13 21.61 -17.19
CA PHE A 47 -0.75 21.59 -16.02
C PHE A 47 -0.08 22.24 -14.80
N PHE A 48 1.08 21.72 -14.39
CA PHE A 48 1.85 22.25 -13.26
C PHE A 48 2.30 23.69 -13.47
N ALA A 49 2.67 24.08 -14.70
CA ALA A 49 3.06 25.46 -15.01
C ALA A 49 1.93 26.49 -14.80
N ARG A 50 0.66 26.08 -14.87
CA ARG A 50 -0.48 26.96 -14.56
C ARG A 50 -0.65 27.20 -13.07
N PHE A 51 -0.25 26.24 -12.23
CA PHE A 51 -0.28 26.39 -10.77
C PHE A 51 0.94 27.15 -10.23
N LEU A 52 2.08 27.07 -10.92
CA LEU A 52 3.34 27.67 -10.48
C LEU A 52 3.24 29.16 -10.06
N PRO A 53 2.51 30.05 -10.77
CA PRO A 53 2.35 31.44 -10.33
C PRO A 53 1.61 31.58 -9.00
N ALA A 54 0.60 30.73 -8.72
CA ALA A 54 -0.13 30.72 -7.45
C ALA A 54 0.79 30.28 -6.32
N TYR A 55 1.50 29.15 -6.53
CA TYR A 55 2.52 28.61 -5.63
C TYR A 55 3.58 29.67 -5.25
N GLN A 56 4.12 30.39 -6.23
CA GLN A 56 5.17 31.41 -6.01
C GLN A 56 4.64 32.69 -5.35
N THR A 57 3.35 33.00 -5.50
CA THR A 57 2.76 34.24 -4.97
C THR A 57 2.44 34.12 -3.49
N ASP A 58 1.74 33.06 -3.10
CA ASP A 58 1.32 32.79 -1.72
C ASP A 58 0.92 31.31 -1.62
N LEU A 59 1.87 30.51 -1.13
CA LEU A 59 1.72 29.07 -1.02
C LEU A 59 0.58 28.70 -0.07
N ALA A 60 0.56 29.28 1.13
CA ALA A 60 -0.44 28.97 2.16
C ALA A 60 -1.86 29.24 1.67
N ARG A 61 -2.08 30.38 1.02
CA ARG A 61 -3.39 30.68 0.42
C ARG A 61 -3.73 29.74 -0.74
N SER A 62 -2.76 29.39 -1.58
CA SER A 62 -2.98 28.45 -2.69
C SER A 62 -3.37 27.07 -2.19
N ILE A 63 -2.71 26.56 -1.14
CA ILE A 63 -3.06 25.29 -0.49
C ILE A 63 -4.46 25.36 0.12
N ALA A 64 -4.80 26.46 0.80
CA ALA A 64 -6.15 26.65 1.37
C ALA A 64 -7.23 26.65 0.28
N GLU A 65 -6.99 27.26 -0.88
CA GLU A 65 -7.90 27.25 -2.03
C GLU A 65 -8.06 25.83 -2.62
N LEU A 66 -6.96 25.08 -2.76
CA LEU A 66 -7.00 23.67 -3.20
C LEU A 66 -7.75 22.77 -2.21
N HIS A 67 -7.47 22.92 -0.91
CA HIS A 67 -8.12 22.13 0.15
C HIS A 67 -9.63 22.40 0.20
N ALA A 68 -10.03 23.68 0.16
CA ALA A 68 -11.44 24.06 0.11
C ALA A 68 -12.15 23.53 -1.14
N ALA A 69 -11.47 23.53 -2.30
CA ALA A 69 -11.99 22.99 -3.54
C ALA A 69 -12.14 21.46 -3.52
N ALA A 70 -11.17 20.74 -2.95
CA ALA A 70 -11.21 19.29 -2.83
C ALA A 70 -12.34 18.81 -1.90
N GLY A 71 -12.68 19.60 -0.88
CA GLY A 71 -13.76 19.27 0.06
C GLY A 71 -13.50 17.94 0.77
N ALA A 72 -14.45 17.01 0.72
CA ALA A 72 -14.34 15.68 1.31
C ALA A 72 -14.06 14.57 0.28
N ASP A 73 -13.83 14.91 -0.99
CA ASP A 73 -13.58 13.93 -2.04
C ASP A 73 -12.13 13.42 -1.95
N GLY A 74 -11.97 12.12 -1.68
CA GLY A 74 -10.65 11.49 -1.48
C GLY A 74 -9.74 11.60 -2.70
N LEU A 75 -10.27 11.48 -3.92
CA LEU A 75 -9.47 11.62 -5.13
C LEU A 75 -9.14 13.08 -5.41
N ALA A 76 -10.05 14.02 -5.16
CA ALA A 76 -9.73 15.44 -5.27
C ALA A 76 -8.67 15.88 -4.25
N ARG A 77 -8.72 15.36 -3.01
CA ARG A 77 -7.67 15.56 -2.00
C ARG A 77 -6.35 14.95 -2.43
N TYR A 78 -6.38 13.74 -2.99
CA TYR A 78 -5.20 13.09 -3.57
C TYR A 78 -4.57 13.96 -4.67
N GLY A 79 -5.39 14.50 -5.58
CA GLY A 79 -4.95 15.42 -6.63
C GLY A 79 -4.36 16.71 -6.07
N GLY A 80 -5.01 17.34 -5.08
CA GLY A 80 -4.53 18.56 -4.43
C GLY A 80 -3.19 18.37 -3.72
N TYR A 81 -3.06 17.28 -2.95
CA TYR A 81 -1.82 16.86 -2.33
C TYR A 81 -0.71 16.63 -3.37
N ARG A 82 -0.97 15.82 -4.42
CA ARG A 82 0.01 15.50 -5.46
C ARG A 82 0.46 16.75 -6.23
N LEU A 83 -0.43 17.71 -6.45
CA LEU A 83 -0.11 18.97 -7.11
C LEU A 83 0.90 19.79 -6.32
N VAL A 84 0.73 19.89 -4.99
CA VAL A 84 1.66 20.64 -4.12
C VAL A 84 2.98 19.88 -3.95
N ALA A 85 2.91 18.56 -3.75
CA ALA A 85 4.08 17.71 -3.54
C ALA A 85 5.06 17.71 -4.74
N GLU A 86 4.58 18.08 -5.93
CA GLU A 86 5.43 18.28 -7.11
C GLU A 86 6.43 19.44 -6.96
N PHE A 87 6.07 20.46 -6.17
CA PHE A 87 6.91 21.62 -5.93
C PHE A 87 7.59 21.58 -4.56
N ASP A 88 6.84 21.14 -3.55
CA ASP A 88 7.31 21.07 -2.16
C ASP A 88 6.66 19.90 -1.42
N ALA A 89 7.25 18.71 -1.55
CA ALA A 89 6.81 17.51 -0.84
C ALA A 89 6.99 17.60 0.68
N ALA A 90 7.86 18.49 1.17
CA ALA A 90 8.15 18.68 2.58
C ALA A 90 7.31 19.81 3.22
N CYS A 91 6.28 20.28 2.52
CA CYS A 91 5.40 21.34 3.03
C CYS A 91 4.73 20.92 4.36
N GLU A 92 4.77 21.82 5.34
CA GLU A 92 4.18 21.59 6.67
C GLU A 92 2.82 22.31 6.86
N ASP A 93 2.24 22.88 5.80
CA ASP A 93 0.95 23.55 5.90
C ASP A 93 -0.15 22.56 6.37
N PRO A 94 -0.95 22.89 7.40
CA PRO A 94 -1.96 21.99 7.93
C PRO A 94 -2.97 21.49 6.88
N ASN A 95 -3.39 22.34 5.94
CA ASN A 95 -4.34 21.94 4.90
C ASN A 95 -3.70 20.97 3.89
N TYR A 96 -2.41 21.14 3.59
CA TYR A 96 -1.67 20.19 2.77
C TYR A 96 -1.53 18.84 3.47
N LEU A 97 -1.17 18.87 4.76
CA LEU A 97 -1.03 17.67 5.57
C LEU A 97 -2.36 16.93 5.74
N GLU A 98 -3.50 17.62 5.85
CA GLU A 98 -4.84 16.99 5.85
C GLU A 98 -5.18 16.32 4.52
N MET A 99 -4.84 16.94 3.38
CA MET A 99 -5.01 16.30 2.06
C MET A 99 -4.10 15.07 1.92
N MET A 100 -2.86 15.16 2.43
CA MET A 100 -1.90 14.05 2.43
C MET A 100 -2.36 12.91 3.35
N ASP A 101 -2.90 13.21 4.52
CA ASP A 101 -3.45 12.18 5.41
C ASP A 101 -4.64 11.47 4.77
N ALA A 102 -5.55 12.20 4.11
CA ALA A 102 -6.64 11.59 3.37
C ALA A 102 -6.15 10.74 2.18
N ALA A 103 -5.09 11.16 1.50
CA ALA A 103 -4.42 10.39 0.47
C ALA A 103 -3.83 9.07 1.01
N LEU A 104 -3.19 9.12 2.17
CA LEU A 104 -2.64 7.95 2.85
C LEU A 104 -3.74 6.99 3.33
N ASP A 105 -4.84 7.53 3.87
CA ASP A 105 -6.00 6.71 4.27
C ASP A 105 -6.62 6.04 3.04
N LEU A 106 -6.74 6.74 1.90
CA LEU A 106 -7.16 6.15 0.64
C LEU A 106 -6.24 4.98 0.22
N MET A 107 -4.92 5.14 0.33
CA MET A 107 -3.97 4.05 0.05
C MET A 107 -4.17 2.84 0.96
N TYR A 108 -4.39 3.09 2.25
CA TYR A 108 -4.61 2.07 3.25
C TYR A 108 -5.94 1.32 3.05
N GLU A 109 -7.03 2.03 2.74
CA GLU A 109 -8.35 1.47 2.48
C GLU A 109 -8.37 0.60 1.21
N HIS A 110 -7.54 0.92 0.23
CA HIS A 110 -7.37 0.15 -1.00
C HIS A 110 -6.33 -0.98 -0.92
N ASP A 111 -5.91 -1.37 0.29
CA ASP A 111 -4.96 -2.47 0.52
C ASP A 111 -3.64 -2.32 -0.26
N LEU A 112 -3.14 -1.08 -0.41
CA LEU A 112 -1.78 -0.85 -0.91
C LEU A 112 -0.75 -1.20 0.15
N SER A 113 0.40 -1.72 -0.30
CA SER A 113 1.56 -1.92 0.57
C SER A 113 2.45 -0.69 0.58
N SER A 114 3.25 -0.56 1.62
CA SER A 114 4.22 0.52 1.87
C SER A 114 5.23 0.74 0.73
N ILE A 115 5.42 -0.25 -0.16
CA ILE A 115 6.24 -0.11 -1.37
C ILE A 115 5.74 1.00 -2.29
N HIS A 116 4.43 1.30 -2.24
CA HIS A 116 3.84 2.36 -3.05
C HIS A 116 4.05 3.74 -2.41
N LEU A 117 4.45 3.80 -1.13
CA LEU A 117 4.68 5.06 -0.44
C LEU A 117 5.98 5.71 -0.90
N THR A 118 5.94 7.00 -1.15
CA THR A 118 7.14 7.83 -1.26
C THR A 118 7.82 7.95 0.12
N GLY A 119 9.06 8.44 0.15
CA GLY A 119 9.77 8.65 1.43
C GLY A 119 9.01 9.56 2.39
N TYR A 120 8.47 10.68 1.91
CA TYR A 120 7.73 11.63 2.74
C TYR A 120 6.35 11.11 3.15
N GLU A 121 5.67 10.34 2.30
CA GLU A 121 4.44 9.60 2.66
C GLU A 121 4.68 8.64 3.80
N ARG A 122 5.78 7.88 3.72
CA ARG A 122 6.22 6.96 4.76
C ARG A 122 6.52 7.70 6.07
N ASP A 123 7.26 8.80 6.02
CA ASP A 123 7.62 9.60 7.19
C ASP A 123 6.40 10.23 7.86
N ARG A 124 5.43 10.72 7.07
CA ARG A 124 4.16 11.23 7.58
C ARG A 124 3.36 10.15 8.29
N TRP A 125 3.27 8.96 7.70
CA TRP A 125 2.58 7.83 8.32
C TRP A 125 3.24 7.43 9.64
N MET A 126 4.57 7.30 9.66
CA MET A 126 5.34 7.00 10.89
C MET A 126 5.07 8.00 12.01
N THR A 127 4.99 9.28 11.66
CA THR A 127 4.76 10.37 12.61
C THR A 127 3.33 10.39 13.17
N THR A 128 2.33 10.03 12.37
CA THR A 128 0.90 10.20 12.73
C THR A 128 0.23 8.93 13.21
N ARG A 129 0.63 7.78 12.68
CA ARG A 129 -0.03 6.48 12.87
C ARG A 129 0.89 5.41 13.44
N GLY A 130 2.20 5.62 13.39
CA GLY A 130 3.21 4.73 13.97
C GLY A 130 3.92 3.88 12.91
N ASP A 131 4.62 2.84 13.36
CA ASP A 131 5.48 2.03 12.51
C ASP A 131 4.74 1.51 11.25
N VAL A 132 5.32 1.76 10.07
CA VAL A 132 4.70 1.46 8.77
C VAL A 132 4.49 -0.03 8.57
N LYS A 133 5.43 -0.86 9.05
CA LYS A 133 5.36 -2.32 8.89
C LYS A 133 4.11 -2.86 9.61
N THR A 134 3.87 -2.43 10.84
CA THR A 134 2.74 -2.90 11.65
C THR A 134 1.44 -2.19 11.33
N THR A 135 1.46 -0.88 11.11
CA THR A 135 0.22 -0.06 11.03
C THR A 135 -0.26 0.21 9.62
N PHE A 136 0.64 0.25 8.62
CA PHE A 136 0.27 0.41 7.21
C PHE A 136 0.18 -0.94 6.50
N ASP A 137 1.26 -1.73 6.54
CA ASP A 137 1.31 -3.05 5.88
C ASP A 137 0.51 -4.11 6.65
N ARG A 138 0.07 -3.81 7.88
CA ARG A 138 -0.66 -4.72 8.77
C ARG A 138 0.12 -6.02 9.02
N ILE A 139 1.45 -5.91 9.11
CA ILE A 139 2.34 -7.04 9.40
C ILE A 139 2.39 -7.21 10.90
N VAL A 140 1.76 -8.27 11.39
CA VAL A 140 1.82 -8.66 12.79
C VAL A 140 3.04 -9.55 13.00
N GLU A 141 3.95 -9.15 13.88
CA GLU A 141 4.99 -10.05 14.36
C GLU A 141 4.35 -11.06 15.31
N VAL A 142 4.32 -12.32 14.90
CA VAL A 142 3.81 -13.41 15.74
C VAL A 142 4.93 -13.94 16.60
N GLU A 143 4.88 -13.65 17.90
CA GLU A 143 5.64 -14.42 18.90
C GLU A 143 4.93 -15.77 19.11
N LEU A 144 5.58 -16.86 18.69
CA LEU A 144 5.04 -18.21 18.88
C LEU A 144 5.25 -18.67 20.33
N ASP A 145 4.18 -19.07 21.03
CA ASP A 145 4.31 -19.85 22.27
C ASP A 145 4.71 -21.30 21.89
N PRO A 146 5.90 -21.78 22.30
CA PRO A 146 6.36 -23.14 22.01
C PRO A 146 5.40 -24.26 22.44
N ARG A 147 4.48 -23.98 23.38
CA ARG A 147 3.50 -24.97 23.87
C ARG A 147 2.37 -25.24 22.88
N LEU A 148 2.01 -24.25 22.05
CA LEU A 148 0.92 -24.36 21.08
C LEU A 148 1.34 -25.17 19.83
N VAL A 149 2.65 -25.26 19.54
CA VAL A 149 3.19 -25.82 18.27
C VAL A 149 3.35 -27.34 18.26
N SER A 150 3.28 -27.98 19.43
CA SER A 150 3.50 -29.42 19.60
C SER A 150 2.53 -30.38 18.87
N GLY A 151 1.55 -29.87 18.12
CA GLY A 151 0.51 -30.68 17.47
C GLY A 151 0.55 -30.76 15.93
N LEU A 152 1.44 -30.04 15.25
CA LEU A 152 1.50 -30.06 13.77
C LEU A 152 2.58 -31.05 13.30
N GLU A 153 2.19 -32.31 13.14
CA GLU A 153 3.06 -33.36 12.57
C GLU A 153 2.95 -33.36 11.04
N ILE A 154 4.08 -33.16 10.36
CA ILE A 154 4.21 -33.30 8.91
C ILE A 154 5.08 -34.51 8.64
N GLU A 155 4.65 -35.45 7.81
CA GLU A 155 5.45 -36.61 7.41
C GLU A 155 6.51 -36.23 6.36
N PRO A 156 7.64 -36.95 6.26
CA PRO A 156 8.60 -36.72 5.18
C PRO A 156 7.95 -36.81 3.79
N GLY A 157 8.16 -35.80 2.95
CA GLY A 157 7.55 -35.64 1.63
C GLY A 157 6.12 -35.08 1.64
N GLN A 158 5.51 -34.88 2.82
CA GLN A 158 4.20 -34.28 2.93
C GLN A 158 4.30 -32.75 2.83
N ARG A 159 3.29 -32.16 2.19
CA ARG A 159 3.13 -30.72 2.00
C ARG A 159 1.81 -30.27 2.59
N ILE A 160 1.83 -29.16 3.31
CA ILE A 160 0.64 -28.56 3.90
C ILE A 160 0.53 -27.12 3.40
N MET A 161 -0.65 -26.76 2.89
CA MET A 161 -0.98 -25.38 2.55
C MET A 161 -1.33 -24.63 3.81
N LEU A 162 -0.72 -23.48 4.00
CA LEU A 162 -0.85 -22.70 5.22
C LEU A 162 -1.61 -21.41 4.98
N ALA A 163 -1.39 -20.77 3.84
CA ALA A 163 -1.94 -19.45 3.55
C ALA A 163 -2.29 -19.29 2.06
N LEU A 164 -3.33 -18.50 1.78
CA LEU A 164 -3.62 -17.91 0.47
C LEU A 164 -3.57 -16.38 0.57
N MET A 165 -3.04 -15.73 -0.45
CA MET A 165 -2.99 -14.25 -0.49
C MET A 165 -4.31 -13.62 -0.92
N GLY A 166 -5.28 -14.41 -1.38
CA GLY A 166 -6.60 -13.95 -1.78
C GLY A 166 -7.65 -15.06 -1.61
N PRO A 167 -8.94 -14.73 -1.78
CA PRO A 167 -10.04 -15.65 -1.50
C PRO A 167 -10.23 -16.72 -2.59
N LYS A 168 -9.57 -16.61 -3.75
CA LYS A 168 -9.75 -17.55 -4.86
C LYS A 168 -8.75 -18.71 -4.75
N PRO A 169 -9.12 -19.93 -5.16
CA PRO A 169 -8.23 -21.10 -5.11
C PRO A 169 -6.92 -20.96 -5.89
N LEU A 170 -6.86 -20.08 -6.89
CA LEU A 170 -5.68 -19.85 -7.72
C LEU A 170 -4.83 -18.65 -7.29
N ASP A 171 -5.25 -17.93 -6.25
CA ASP A 171 -4.43 -16.86 -5.68
C ASP A 171 -3.15 -17.45 -5.07
N ASN A 172 -2.10 -16.65 -4.95
CA ASN A 172 -0.79 -17.12 -4.47
C ASN A 172 -0.93 -17.90 -3.16
N GLN A 173 -0.49 -19.16 -3.19
CA GLN A 173 -0.59 -20.06 -2.05
C GLN A 173 0.79 -20.22 -1.41
N PHE A 174 0.82 -20.42 -0.11
CA PHE A 174 2.02 -20.66 0.66
C PHE A 174 1.93 -21.99 1.38
N TRP A 175 3.01 -22.75 1.27
CA TRP A 175 3.09 -24.12 1.69
C TRP A 175 4.36 -24.35 2.51
N ILE A 176 4.29 -25.34 3.41
CA ILE A 176 5.48 -25.95 4.03
C ILE A 176 5.53 -27.41 3.62
N GLU A 177 6.72 -27.89 3.28
CA GLU A 177 7.04 -29.30 3.06
C GLU A 177 8.06 -29.77 4.11
N ARG A 178 7.87 -30.97 4.66
CA ARG A 178 8.94 -31.64 5.40
C ARG A 178 9.76 -32.47 4.42
N ARG A 179 11.02 -32.11 4.24
CA ARG A 179 11.98 -32.81 3.38
C ARG A 179 12.46 -34.11 4.06
N GLU A 180 13.01 -35.02 3.26
CA GLU A 180 13.55 -36.30 3.75
C GLU A 180 14.72 -36.13 4.75
N ASP A 181 15.45 -35.01 4.66
CA ASP A 181 16.52 -34.62 5.58
C ASP A 181 15.99 -34.06 6.92
N SER A 182 14.68 -34.16 7.17
CA SER A 182 13.97 -33.62 8.33
C SER A 182 13.94 -32.10 8.43
N MET A 183 14.37 -31.37 7.39
CA MET A 183 14.20 -29.93 7.31
C MET A 183 12.79 -29.58 6.80
N TYR A 184 12.28 -28.44 7.26
CA TYR A 184 11.04 -27.85 6.78
C TYR A 184 11.37 -26.77 5.77
N GLU A 185 10.74 -26.80 4.61
CA GLU A 185 10.96 -25.84 3.53
C GLU A 185 9.66 -25.11 3.21
N GLY A 186 9.72 -23.78 3.27
CA GLY A 186 8.61 -22.93 2.86
C GLY A 186 8.74 -22.51 1.41
N PHE A 187 7.65 -22.61 0.66
CA PHE A 187 7.59 -22.22 -0.75
C PHE A 187 6.23 -21.63 -1.09
N SER A 188 6.15 -20.97 -2.24
CA SER A 188 4.87 -20.50 -2.77
C SER A 188 4.47 -21.30 -4.01
N MET A 189 3.17 -21.32 -4.28
CA MET A 189 2.61 -21.81 -5.53
C MET A 189 1.90 -20.64 -6.21
N ARG A 190 2.34 -20.29 -7.42
CA ARG A 190 1.87 -19.10 -8.14
C ARG A 190 1.46 -19.47 -9.55
N GLN A 191 0.46 -18.76 -10.07
CA GLN A 191 0.12 -18.85 -11.49
C GLN A 191 1.08 -17.95 -12.28
N TRP A 192 1.62 -18.46 -13.39
CA TRP A 192 2.29 -17.62 -14.38
C TRP A 192 1.27 -17.17 -15.42
N ASP A 193 1.39 -15.92 -15.90
CA ASP A 193 0.46 -15.30 -16.84
C ASP A 193 0.22 -16.12 -18.13
N SER A 194 1.15 -17.01 -18.50
CA SER A 194 1.03 -17.88 -19.68
C SER A 194 0.20 -19.14 -19.46
N ASP A 195 0.04 -19.60 -18.22
CA ASP A 195 -0.50 -20.93 -17.90
C ASP A 195 -1.82 -20.78 -17.16
N ALA A 196 -2.92 -20.73 -17.91
CA ALA A 196 -4.27 -20.61 -17.38
C ALA A 196 -4.62 -21.82 -16.47
N GLY A 197 -4.52 -21.63 -15.15
CA GLY A 197 -4.98 -22.58 -14.14
C GLY A 197 -3.95 -23.56 -13.58
N VAL A 198 -2.66 -23.42 -13.93
CA VAL A 198 -1.59 -24.27 -13.35
C VAL A 198 -0.76 -23.46 -12.37
N LEU A 199 -0.72 -23.91 -11.11
CA LEU A 199 0.14 -23.33 -10.10
C LEU A 199 1.52 -23.98 -10.15
N THR A 200 2.55 -23.15 -10.26
CA THR A 200 3.95 -23.59 -10.29
C THR A 200 4.61 -23.29 -8.96
N ARG A 201 5.43 -24.23 -8.48
CA ARG A 201 6.23 -24.05 -7.27
C ARG A 201 7.29 -22.96 -7.51
N CYS A 202 7.36 -22.01 -6.59
CA CYS A 202 8.39 -20.98 -6.54
C CYS A 202 9.11 -21.05 -5.20
N GLU A 203 10.43 -21.22 -5.25
CA GLU A 203 11.26 -21.21 -4.04
C GLU A 203 11.34 -19.80 -3.45
N GLU A 204 11.02 -19.68 -2.17
CA GLU A 204 11.03 -18.41 -1.45
C GLU A 204 12.26 -18.34 -0.54
N LYS A 205 13.37 -17.81 -1.07
CA LYS A 205 14.65 -17.74 -0.34
C LYS A 205 14.53 -17.02 1.01
N GLU A 206 13.59 -16.09 1.14
CA GLU A 206 13.34 -15.32 2.36
C GLU A 206 12.57 -16.12 3.43
N ILE A 207 11.81 -17.16 3.05
CA ILE A 207 11.22 -18.13 3.99
C ILE A 207 12.27 -19.17 4.38
N GLY A 208 12.99 -19.68 3.38
CA GLY A 208 14.14 -20.57 3.56
C GLY A 208 13.77 -21.96 4.09
N SER A 209 14.78 -22.65 4.62
CA SER A 209 14.64 -23.94 5.30
C SER A 209 14.82 -23.76 6.80
N SER A 210 14.08 -24.53 7.58
CA SER A 210 14.09 -24.49 9.05
C SER A 210 14.22 -25.89 9.64
N ALA A 211 14.80 -25.99 10.83
CA ALA A 211 14.98 -27.30 11.48
C ALA A 211 13.67 -27.82 12.08
N THR A 212 12.73 -26.92 12.37
CA THR A 212 11.45 -27.26 12.98
C THR A 212 10.28 -26.59 12.26
N VAL A 213 9.07 -27.12 12.49
CA VAL A 213 7.85 -26.58 11.88
C VAL A 213 7.51 -25.20 12.46
N GLU A 214 7.83 -24.96 13.73
CA GLU A 214 7.75 -23.68 14.44
C GLU A 214 8.52 -22.59 13.69
N GLU A 215 9.80 -22.86 13.42
CA GLU A 215 10.70 -21.91 12.77
C GLU A 215 10.24 -21.62 11.35
N ALA A 216 9.74 -22.63 10.63
CA ALA A 216 9.20 -22.46 9.30
C ALA A 216 7.91 -21.63 9.32
N LEU A 217 7.01 -21.85 10.30
CA LEU A 217 5.80 -21.04 10.48
C LEU A 217 6.12 -19.60 10.89
N ALA A 218 7.11 -19.39 11.76
CA ALA A 218 7.58 -18.06 12.12
C ALA A 218 8.22 -17.34 10.92
N SER A 219 9.00 -18.06 10.11
CA SER A 219 9.62 -17.52 8.90
C SER A 219 8.57 -17.16 7.85
N LEU A 220 7.56 -18.01 7.67
CA LEU A 220 6.41 -17.71 6.82
C LEU A 220 5.62 -16.50 7.34
N GLY A 221 5.29 -16.46 8.63
CA GLY A 221 4.58 -15.33 9.24
C GLY A 221 5.33 -14.00 9.06
N ARG A 222 6.66 -14.01 9.22
CA ARG A 222 7.51 -12.84 8.93
C ARG A 222 7.57 -12.47 7.46
N TYR A 223 7.57 -13.47 6.57
CA TYR A 223 7.62 -13.27 5.12
C TYR A 223 6.31 -12.72 4.57
N LEU A 224 5.17 -13.17 5.09
CA LEU A 224 3.85 -12.73 4.66
C LEU A 224 3.61 -11.30 5.14
N ARG A 225 3.96 -10.34 4.28
CA ARG A 225 3.86 -8.88 4.49
C ARG A 225 2.43 -8.34 4.55
N ARG A 226 1.41 -9.21 4.55
CA ARG A 226 -0.03 -8.91 4.62
C ARG A 226 -0.75 -10.08 5.30
N ALA A 227 -1.86 -9.83 5.99
CA ALA A 227 -2.70 -10.88 6.59
C ALA A 227 -3.28 -11.82 5.49
N PRO A 228 -2.87 -13.10 5.43
CA PRO A 228 -3.37 -14.04 4.45
C PRO A 228 -4.72 -14.67 4.90
N TYR A 229 -5.38 -15.37 3.98
CA TYR A 229 -6.40 -16.36 4.32
C TYR A 229 -5.68 -17.62 4.80
N TRP A 230 -5.70 -17.87 6.11
CA TRP A 230 -5.08 -19.07 6.67
C TRP A 230 -5.89 -20.31 6.32
N ALA A 231 -5.29 -21.23 5.57
CA ALA A 231 -5.96 -22.41 5.02
C ALA A 231 -6.07 -23.57 5.99
N HIS A 232 -5.15 -23.65 6.96
CA HIS A 232 -5.05 -24.80 7.85
C HIS A 232 -5.59 -24.46 9.24
N SER A 233 -6.54 -25.25 9.75
CA SER A 233 -7.20 -25.02 11.04
C SER A 233 -6.24 -25.08 12.23
N ALA A 234 -5.19 -25.91 12.15
CA ALA A 234 -4.15 -25.95 13.20
C ALA A 234 -3.39 -24.61 13.36
N LEU A 235 -3.61 -23.64 12.45
CA LEU A 235 -3.04 -22.30 12.54
C LEU A 235 -3.89 -21.31 13.35
N ASP A 236 -5.12 -21.69 13.74
CA ASP A 236 -6.03 -20.88 14.56
C ASP A 236 -5.35 -20.31 15.83
N PRO A 237 -4.50 -21.07 16.55
CA PRO A 237 -3.83 -20.56 17.74
C PRO A 237 -2.68 -19.58 17.46
N PHE A 238 -2.07 -19.62 16.27
CA PHE A 238 -0.88 -18.80 15.94
C PHE A 238 -1.25 -17.50 15.24
N PHE A 239 -2.36 -17.50 14.51
CA PHE A 239 -2.81 -16.36 13.73
C PHE A 239 -4.30 -16.12 14.00
N PRO A 240 -4.67 -15.53 15.14
CA PRO A 240 -6.08 -15.35 15.52
C PRO A 240 -6.80 -14.31 14.67
N GLU A 241 -6.06 -13.35 14.09
CA GLU A 241 -6.59 -12.31 13.18
C GLU A 241 -6.71 -12.84 11.74
N LYS A 242 -7.55 -13.87 11.55
CA LYS A 242 -7.75 -14.49 10.23
C LYS A 242 -8.65 -13.63 9.36
N ARG A 243 -8.30 -13.45 8.09
CA ARG A 243 -9.30 -13.16 7.06
C ARG A 243 -10.11 -14.44 6.86
N GLU A 244 -11.38 -14.43 7.28
CA GLU A 244 -12.27 -15.56 7.07
C GLU A 244 -12.46 -15.80 5.58
N THR A 245 -12.29 -17.04 5.14
CA THR A 245 -12.75 -17.45 3.81
C THR A 245 -14.27 -17.36 3.83
N SER A 246 -14.84 -16.43 3.05
CA SER A 246 -16.29 -16.45 2.81
C SER A 246 -16.61 -17.77 2.14
N GLY A 247 -17.28 -18.66 2.88
CA GLY A 247 -17.78 -19.95 2.37
C GLY A 247 -18.88 -19.78 1.33
#